data_AF-A0A820HPG4-F1
#
_entry.id   AF-A0A820HPG4-F1
#
_cell.length_a   1.000
_cell.length_b   1.000
_cell.length_c   1.000
_cell.angle_alpha   90.00
_cell.angle_beta   90.00
_cell.angle_gamma   90.00
#
_symmetry.space_group_name_H-M   'P 1'
#
loop_
_entity.id
_entity.type
_entity.pdbx_description
1 polymer ?
#
loop_
_entity_poly.entity_id
_entity_poly.type
_entity_poly.pdbx_seq_one_letter_code
_entity_poly.pdbx_strand_id
1 'polypeptide(L)'
;SIEMEDVNVPFVEVHYITIQQVGNVPITKGAFQSLPHQVQTWLAQMIQLCAPRAVYICDGSEEEAEMVTNKLVERGTLTKLTKYENSYICWTDPRDVARVESKTFIVTDNKYASIPHSREGVKCVLGQWMPPSDMKQELDDRLPGCMAGRMLYVIQLVHH
;
A
#
# COMPACT_ATOMS: atom_id res chain seq x y z
N SER A 1 1.20 51.00 21.32
CA SER A 1 1.83 49.70 21.63
C SER A 1 0.74 48.68 21.87
N ILE A 2 0.62 47.72 20.95
CA ILE A 2 0.49 46.27 21.13
C ILE A 2 0.39 45.77 19.68
N GLU A 3 1.52 45.29 19.15
CA GLU A 3 1.58 44.61 17.87
C GLU A 3 0.90 43.25 18.03
N MET A 4 -0.07 42.95 17.18
CA MET A 4 -0.64 41.62 17.07
C MET A 4 0.27 40.81 16.15
N GLU A 5 1.11 39.97 16.74
CA GLU A 5 1.85 38.94 16.00
C GLU A 5 0.85 37.96 15.39
N ASP A 6 0.87 37.87 14.05
CA ASP A 6 0.23 36.80 13.28
C ASP A 6 0.87 35.46 13.65
N VAL A 7 0.33 34.80 14.66
CA VAL A 7 0.67 33.42 14.98
C VAL A 7 0.07 32.53 13.89
N ASN A 8 0.87 32.28 12.84
CA ASN A 8 0.60 31.25 11.85
C ASN A 8 0.75 29.87 12.50
N VAL A 9 -0.29 29.44 13.22
CA VAL A 9 -0.42 28.05 13.67
C VAL A 9 -0.77 27.21 12.45
N PRO A 10 0.05 26.21 12.03
CA PRO A 10 -0.34 25.32 10.96
C PRO A 10 -1.55 24.50 11.40
N PHE A 11 -2.75 24.89 10.94
CA PHE A 11 -3.96 24.12 11.12
C PHE A 11 -3.89 22.88 10.22
N VAL A 12 -3.59 21.73 10.82
CA VAL A 12 -3.73 20.43 10.17
C VAL A 12 -5.19 20.01 10.30
N GLU A 13 -5.92 20.05 9.20
CA GLU A 13 -7.30 19.56 9.16
C GLU A 13 -7.30 18.02 9.19
N VAL A 14 -7.35 17.43 10.38
CA VAL A 14 -7.34 15.97 10.56
C VAL A 14 -8.75 15.43 10.33
N HIS A 15 -9.02 14.97 9.12
CA HIS A 15 -10.19 14.14 8.82
C HIS A 15 -9.91 12.71 9.32
N TYR A 16 -10.70 12.20 10.25
CA TYR A 16 -10.63 10.80 10.69
C TYR A 16 -11.66 9.97 9.94
N ILE A 17 -11.32 8.73 9.59
CA ILE A 17 -12.29 7.75 9.08
C ILE A 17 -12.76 6.93 10.28
N THR A 18 -14.03 7.07 10.66
CA THR A 18 -14.64 6.22 11.69
C THR A 18 -15.21 4.97 11.04
N ILE A 19 -14.67 3.80 11.40
CA ILE A 19 -15.21 2.50 10.99
C ILE A 19 -15.73 1.79 12.24
N GLN A 20 -16.97 1.29 12.18
CA GLN A 20 -17.69 0.72 13.34
C GLN A 20 -16.92 -0.39 14.09
N GLN A 21 -15.99 -1.09 13.43
CA GLN A 21 -15.22 -2.20 14.01
C GLN A 21 -13.74 -1.87 14.32
N VAL A 22 -13.19 -0.79 13.77
CA VAL A 22 -11.75 -0.45 13.90
C VAL A 22 -11.51 0.83 14.71
N GLY A 23 -12.54 1.67 14.87
CA GLY A 23 -12.43 2.96 15.55
C GLY A 23 -12.02 4.08 14.60
N ASN A 24 -11.41 5.13 15.15
CA ASN A 24 -10.98 6.32 14.40
C ASN A 24 -9.58 6.10 13.83
N VAL A 25 -9.47 6.02 12.50
CA VAL A 25 -8.19 5.97 11.81
C VAL A 25 -7.86 7.36 11.27
N PRO A 26 -6.78 8.00 11.76
CA PRO A 26 -6.42 9.35 11.34
C PRO A 26 -5.85 9.36 9.92
N ILE A 27 -6.24 10.34 9.12
CA ILE A 27 -5.59 10.66 7.85
C ILE A 27 -4.46 11.65 8.14
N THR A 28 -3.22 11.23 7.85
CA THR A 28 -2.01 12.03 8.11
C THR A 28 -1.74 13.05 7.01
N LYS A 29 -2.12 12.74 5.77
CA LYS A 29 -2.01 13.64 4.61
C LYS A 29 -3.10 13.32 3.60
N GLY A 30 -3.59 14.37 2.94
CA GLY A 30 -4.55 14.34 1.84
C GLY A 30 -6.01 14.40 2.30
N ALA A 31 -6.90 14.65 1.34
CA ALA A 31 -8.32 14.78 1.59
C ALA A 31 -9.06 13.51 1.15
N PHE A 32 -9.60 12.76 2.11
CA PHE A 32 -10.42 11.58 1.78
C PHE A 32 -11.68 11.95 1.00
N GLN A 33 -12.27 13.10 1.29
CA GLN A 33 -13.47 13.60 0.62
C GLN A 33 -13.24 13.94 -0.84
N SER A 34 -12.01 14.26 -1.26
CA SER A 34 -11.70 14.55 -2.66
C SER A 34 -11.50 13.28 -3.50
N LEU A 35 -11.41 12.11 -2.87
CA LEU A 35 -11.30 10.83 -3.59
C LEU A 35 -12.63 10.45 -4.23
N PRO A 36 -12.64 9.78 -5.40
CA PRO A 36 -13.87 9.23 -5.97
C PRO A 36 -14.57 8.27 -5.00
N HIS A 37 -15.90 8.22 -5.03
CA HIS A 37 -16.69 7.41 -4.10
C HIS A 37 -16.32 5.92 -4.09
N GLN A 38 -15.94 5.37 -5.25
CA GLN A 38 -15.47 3.98 -5.36
C GLN A 38 -14.16 3.76 -4.58
N VAL A 39 -13.22 4.72 -4.65
CA VAL A 39 -11.95 4.68 -3.93
C VAL A 39 -12.18 4.84 -2.42
N GLN A 40 -13.12 5.72 -2.02
CA GLN A 40 -13.49 5.86 -0.61
C GLN A 40 -14.03 4.54 -0.02
N THR A 41 -14.94 3.88 -0.75
CA THR A 41 -15.49 2.58 -0.34
C THR A 41 -14.42 1.51 -0.24
N TRP A 42 -13.55 1.41 -1.24
CA TRP A 42 -12.42 0.48 -1.25
C TRP A 42 -11.46 0.75 -0.07
N LEU A 43 -11.13 2.02 0.18
CA LEU A 43 -10.24 2.40 1.26
C LEU A 43 -10.83 2.07 2.63
N ALA A 44 -12.14 2.28 2.82
CA ALA A 44 -12.84 1.87 4.04
C ALA A 44 -12.75 0.34 4.26
N GLN A 45 -12.95 -0.46 3.21
CA GLN A 45 -12.80 -1.92 3.29
C GLN A 45 -11.36 -2.33 3.65
N MET A 46 -10.36 -1.68 3.05
CA MET A 46 -8.94 -1.96 3.34
C MET A 46 -8.53 -1.56 4.76
N ILE A 47 -9.05 -0.45 5.27
CA ILE A 47 -8.82 -0.05 6.67
C ILE A 47 -9.46 -1.05 7.62
N GLN A 48 -10.67 -1.53 7.32
CA GLN A 48 -11.35 -2.54 8.12
C GLN A 48 -10.57 -3.86 8.15
N LEU A 49 -10.05 -4.29 7.01
CA LEU A 49 -9.33 -5.56 6.88
C LEU A 49 -7.91 -5.47 7.48
N CYS A 50 -7.12 -4.48 7.07
CA CYS A 50 -5.70 -4.41 7.39
C CYS A 50 -5.40 -3.76 8.76
N ALA A 51 -6.37 -3.07 9.37
CA ALA A 51 -6.26 -2.34 10.64
C ALA A 51 -5.00 -1.43 10.77
N PRO A 52 -4.78 -0.48 9.83
CA PRO A 52 -3.63 0.42 9.89
C PRO A 52 -3.72 1.42 11.05
N ARG A 53 -2.57 1.93 11.51
CA ARG A 53 -2.49 3.00 12.52
C ARG A 53 -2.95 4.35 11.97
N ALA A 54 -2.65 4.63 10.71
CA ALA A 54 -2.96 5.88 10.05
C ALA A 54 -2.99 5.68 8.53
N VAL A 55 -3.71 6.56 7.83
CA VAL A 55 -3.79 6.58 6.36
C VAL A 55 -3.02 7.78 5.83
N TYR A 56 -2.30 7.59 4.72
CA TYR A 56 -1.54 8.63 4.04
C TYR A 56 -1.88 8.60 2.55
N ILE A 57 -2.57 9.63 2.07
CA ILE A 57 -2.94 9.74 0.66
C ILE A 57 -1.81 10.48 -0.05
N CYS A 58 -1.11 9.78 -0.95
CA CYS A 58 0.01 10.30 -1.71
C CYS A 58 -0.48 11.28 -2.79
N ASP A 59 0.19 12.43 -2.89
CA ASP A 59 0.00 13.38 -3.97
C ASP A 59 1.06 13.25 -5.08
N GLY A 60 2.16 12.55 -4.80
CA GLY A 60 3.26 12.36 -5.75
C GLY A 60 4.15 13.60 -5.93
N SER A 61 4.11 14.56 -5.00
CA SER A 61 4.96 15.74 -5.06
C SER A 61 6.43 15.41 -4.80
N GLU A 62 7.35 16.29 -5.24
CA GLU A 62 8.79 16.12 -5.00
C GLU A 62 9.12 16.20 -3.50
N GLU A 63 8.45 17.10 -2.77
CA GLU A 63 8.61 17.24 -1.32
C GLU A 63 8.16 15.98 -0.57
N GLU A 64 7.11 15.30 -1.06
CA GLU A 64 6.67 14.00 -0.54
C GLU A 64 7.75 12.93 -0.76
N ALA A 65 8.31 12.87 -1.96
CA ALA A 65 9.37 11.92 -2.30
C ALA A 65 10.62 12.13 -1.43
N GLU A 66 11.06 13.38 -1.24
CA GLU A 66 12.18 13.71 -0.36
C GLU A 66 11.88 13.34 1.10
N MET A 67 10.70 13.67 1.61
CA MET A 67 10.31 13.38 2.98
C MET A 67 10.25 11.87 3.25
N VAL A 68 9.68 11.06 2.34
CA VAL A 68 9.66 9.60 2.47
C VAL A 68 11.07 9.03 2.40
N THR A 69 11.89 9.51 1.46
CA THR A 69 13.27 9.04 1.28
C THR A 69 14.10 9.33 2.52
N ASN A 70 14.02 10.54 3.08
CA ASN A 70 14.71 10.91 4.31
C ASN A 70 14.29 10.02 5.49
N LYS A 71 12.99 9.72 5.64
CA LYS A 71 12.51 8.78 6.66
C LYS A 71 13.06 7.37 6.49
N LEU A 72 13.19 6.90 5.25
CA LEU A 72 13.76 5.57 4.97
C LEU A 72 15.26 5.52 5.24
N VAL A 73 15.97 6.61 5.00
CA VAL A 73 17.39 6.77 5.36
C VAL A 73 17.57 6.78 6.88
N GLU A 74 16.77 7.57 7.60
CA GLU A 74 16.78 7.64 9.06
C GLU A 74 16.50 6.26 9.70
N ARG A 75 15.58 5.49 9.11
CA ARG A 75 15.27 4.12 9.56
C ARG A 75 16.30 3.08 9.15
N GLY A 76 17.33 3.45 8.39
CA GLY A 76 18.37 2.54 7.90
C GLY A 76 17.90 1.58 6.80
N THR A 77 16.70 1.79 6.23
CA THR A 77 16.22 1.00 5.08
C THR A 77 16.93 1.41 3.79
N LEU A 78 17.17 2.70 3.63
CA LEU A 78 17.96 3.27 2.54
C LEU A 78 19.29 3.81 3.05
N THR A 79 20.33 3.73 2.24
CA THR A 79 21.61 4.42 2.47
C THR A 79 21.87 5.37 1.32
N LYS A 80 22.11 6.65 1.63
CA LYS A 80 22.42 7.67 0.61
C LYS A 80 23.82 7.43 0.04
N LEU A 81 23.94 7.42 -1.28
CA LEU A 81 25.22 7.29 -1.97
C LEU A 81 25.84 8.67 -2.14
N THR A 82 27.02 8.89 -1.55
CA THR A 82 27.71 10.20 -1.59
C THR A 82 28.33 10.53 -2.94
N LYS A 83 28.56 9.51 -3.78
CA LYS A 83 29.22 9.64 -5.09
C LYS A 83 28.27 10.13 -6.20
N TYR A 84 26.96 9.98 -6.01
CA TYR A 84 25.96 10.23 -7.05
C TYR A 84 24.83 11.09 -6.49
N GLU A 85 24.28 11.96 -7.33
CA GLU A 85 23.17 12.83 -6.94
C GLU A 85 21.87 12.03 -6.80
N ASN A 86 21.08 12.32 -5.76
CA ASN A 86 19.78 11.69 -5.45
C ASN A 86 19.74 10.17 -5.61
N SER A 87 20.85 9.51 -5.25
CA SER A 87 21.03 8.07 -5.40
C SER A 87 21.06 7.36 -4.05
N TYR A 88 20.37 6.23 -3.95
CA TYR A 88 20.19 5.47 -2.71
C TYR A 88 20.37 3.98 -2.97
N ILE A 89 20.88 3.26 -1.97
CA ILE A 89 20.96 1.80 -1.98
C ILE A 89 20.02 1.22 -0.91
N CYS A 90 19.32 0.15 -1.29
CA CYS A 90 18.45 -0.63 -0.41
C CYS A 90 18.96 -2.07 -0.41
N TRP A 91 19.11 -2.67 0.76
CA TRP A 91 19.48 -4.08 0.91
C TRP A 91 18.23 -4.86 1.32
N THR A 92 17.75 -5.76 0.45
CA THR A 92 16.59 -6.60 0.75
C THR A 92 17.00 -7.88 1.50
N ASP A 93 16.02 -8.53 2.12
CA ASP A 93 16.24 -9.88 2.67
C ASP A 93 16.60 -10.83 1.52
N PRO A 94 17.60 -11.71 1.65
CA PRO A 94 17.98 -12.66 0.60
C PRO A 94 16.84 -13.59 0.15
N ARG A 95 15.78 -13.73 0.94
CA ARG A 95 14.57 -14.49 0.60
C ARG A 95 13.58 -13.69 -0.27
N ASP A 96 13.79 -12.39 -0.43
CA ASP A 96 12.94 -11.46 -1.17
C ASP A 96 13.76 -10.66 -2.19
N VAL A 97 14.30 -11.39 -3.17
CA VAL A 97 15.20 -10.86 -4.21
C VAL A 97 14.64 -10.98 -5.62
N ALA A 98 13.65 -11.85 -5.83
CA ALA A 98 13.12 -12.17 -7.14
C ALA A 98 11.65 -12.54 -7.07
N ARG A 99 10.96 -12.41 -8.21
CA ARG A 99 9.61 -12.92 -8.37
C ARG A 99 9.58 -14.42 -8.10
N VAL A 100 8.65 -14.85 -7.26
CA VAL A 100 8.45 -16.26 -6.92
C VAL A 100 7.25 -16.77 -7.72
N GLU A 101 7.49 -17.22 -8.96
CA GLU A 101 6.43 -17.67 -9.87
C GLU A 101 5.57 -18.81 -9.30
N SER A 102 6.08 -19.54 -8.29
CA SER A 102 5.30 -20.57 -7.58
C SER A 102 4.29 -20.00 -6.57
N LYS A 103 4.28 -18.68 -6.36
CA LYS A 103 3.36 -17.95 -5.49
C LYS A 103 2.59 -16.86 -6.27
N THR A 104 2.63 -16.89 -7.60
CA THR A 104 1.95 -15.94 -8.48
C THR A 104 0.78 -16.64 -9.16
N PHE A 105 -0.45 -16.26 -8.80
CA PHE A 105 -1.66 -16.93 -9.28
C PHE A 105 -2.58 -15.99 -10.03
N ILE A 106 -3.29 -16.53 -11.03
CA ILE A 106 -4.42 -15.89 -11.69
C ILE A 106 -5.69 -16.58 -11.18
N VAL A 107 -6.64 -15.79 -10.69
CA VAL A 107 -7.88 -16.29 -10.09
C VAL A 107 -9.03 -16.06 -11.05
N THR A 108 -9.61 -17.14 -11.55
CA THR A 108 -10.76 -17.15 -12.48
C THR A 108 -11.70 -18.29 -12.12
N ASP A 109 -13.02 -18.12 -12.34
CA ASP A 109 -13.99 -19.20 -12.10
C ASP A 109 -13.67 -20.45 -12.94
N ASN A 110 -13.36 -20.23 -14.21
CA ASN A 110 -12.91 -21.29 -15.12
C ASN A 110 -11.38 -21.31 -15.19
N LYS A 111 -10.78 -22.47 -14.83
CA LYS A 111 -9.34 -22.73 -14.95
C LYS A 111 -8.79 -22.46 -16.34
N TYR A 112 -9.52 -22.86 -17.38
CA TYR A 112 -9.02 -22.76 -18.75
C TYR A 112 -9.14 -21.35 -19.36
N ALA A 113 -9.73 -20.41 -18.63
CA ALA A 113 -9.70 -18.99 -19.00
C ALA A 113 -8.34 -18.33 -18.70
N SER A 114 -7.57 -18.91 -17.76
CA SER A 114 -6.27 -18.37 -17.34
C SER A 114 -5.07 -19.22 -17.76
N ILE A 115 -5.24 -20.54 -17.89
CA ILE A 115 -4.17 -21.46 -18.32
C ILE A 115 -4.64 -22.43 -19.41
N PRO A 116 -3.76 -22.84 -20.34
CA PRO A 116 -4.15 -23.77 -21.40
C PRO A 116 -4.31 -25.20 -20.91
N HIS A 117 -5.02 -26.01 -21.69
CA HIS A 117 -5.07 -27.45 -21.50
C HIS A 117 -3.67 -28.05 -21.57
N SER A 118 -3.28 -28.74 -20.50
CA SER A 118 -2.01 -29.47 -20.41
C SER A 118 -2.31 -30.96 -20.34
N ARG A 119 -1.37 -31.81 -20.79
CA ARG A 119 -1.51 -33.26 -20.66
C ARG A 119 -1.55 -33.65 -19.18
N GLU A 120 -2.29 -34.71 -18.87
CA GLU A 120 -2.41 -35.21 -17.49
C GLU A 120 -1.03 -35.54 -16.90
N GLY A 121 -0.79 -35.13 -15.66
CA GLY A 121 0.51 -35.27 -14.98
C GLY A 121 1.56 -34.20 -15.34
N VAL A 122 1.33 -33.35 -16.34
CA VAL A 122 2.27 -32.27 -16.70
C VAL A 122 1.86 -30.97 -16.01
N LYS A 123 2.76 -30.43 -15.19
CA LYS A 123 2.58 -29.10 -14.59
C LYS A 123 2.60 -28.04 -15.69
N CYS A 124 1.57 -27.18 -15.73
CA CYS A 124 1.53 -26.05 -16.64
C CYS A 124 2.67 -25.07 -16.31
N VAL A 125 3.45 -24.68 -17.32
CA VAL A 125 4.55 -23.71 -17.20
C VAL A 125 4.13 -22.29 -17.60
N LEU A 126 2.93 -22.14 -18.16
CA LEU A 126 2.43 -20.87 -18.71
C LEU A 126 1.67 -20.01 -17.69
N GLY A 127 1.47 -20.52 -16.48
CA GLY A 127 0.83 -19.78 -15.39
C GLY A 127 0.36 -20.70 -14.28
N GLN A 128 0.01 -20.11 -13.14
CA GLN A 128 -0.66 -20.80 -12.05
C GLN A 128 -2.09 -20.29 -11.92
N TRP A 129 -3.03 -21.22 -11.78
CA TRP A 129 -4.43 -20.93 -11.51
C TRP A 129 -4.81 -21.38 -10.11
N MET A 130 -5.64 -20.58 -9.45
CA MET A 130 -6.25 -20.89 -8.16
C MET A 130 -7.75 -20.55 -8.24
N PRO A 131 -8.65 -21.41 -7.72
CA PRO A 131 -10.07 -21.10 -7.70
C PRO A 131 -10.38 -19.94 -6.72
N PRO A 132 -11.44 -19.15 -6.95
CA PRO A 132 -11.78 -18.01 -6.10
C PRO A 132 -12.02 -18.37 -4.62
N SER A 133 -12.52 -19.58 -4.33
CA SER A 133 -12.71 -20.07 -2.96
C SER A 133 -11.41 -20.14 -2.18
N ASP A 134 -10.37 -20.70 -2.81
CA ASP A 134 -9.08 -20.93 -2.17
C ASP A 134 -8.36 -19.60 -2.01
N MET A 135 -8.41 -18.73 -3.02
CA MET A 135 -7.85 -17.38 -2.90
C MET A 135 -8.51 -16.60 -1.76
N LYS A 136 -9.84 -16.70 -1.62
CA LYS A 136 -10.55 -16.03 -0.54
C LYS A 136 -10.06 -16.50 0.83
N GLN A 137 -9.92 -17.82 1.02
CA GLN A 137 -9.38 -18.36 2.25
C GLN A 137 -7.96 -17.84 2.53
N GLU A 138 -7.09 -17.84 1.51
CA GLU A 138 -5.72 -17.33 1.63
C GLU A 138 -5.64 -15.82 1.95
N LEU A 139 -6.60 -15.02 1.49
CA LEU A 139 -6.72 -13.60 1.81
C LEU A 139 -7.24 -13.40 3.25
N ASP A 140 -8.29 -14.14 3.62
CA ASP A 140 -8.89 -14.11 4.95
C ASP A 140 -7.90 -14.57 6.04
N ASP A 141 -6.95 -15.44 5.70
CA ASP A 141 -5.92 -15.90 6.65
C ASP A 141 -4.74 -14.91 6.81
N ARG A 142 -4.46 -14.05 5.81
CA ARG A 142 -3.23 -13.22 5.79
C ARG A 142 -3.46 -11.73 5.96
N LEU A 143 -4.56 -11.20 5.46
CA LEU A 143 -4.81 -9.76 5.45
C LEU A 143 -5.34 -9.18 6.76
N PRO A 144 -6.14 -9.90 7.58
CA PRO A 144 -6.64 -9.34 8.84
C PRO A 144 -5.53 -8.82 9.75
N GLY A 145 -5.54 -7.52 10.01
CA GLY A 145 -4.58 -6.85 10.90
C GLY A 145 -3.14 -6.77 10.39
N CYS A 146 -2.89 -7.05 9.10
CA CYS A 146 -1.53 -7.11 8.55
C CYS A 146 -0.77 -5.76 8.60
N MET A 147 -1.49 -4.64 8.78
CA MET A 147 -0.92 -3.30 8.89
C MET A 147 -1.02 -2.70 10.30
N ALA A 148 -1.30 -3.51 11.33
CA ALA A 148 -1.31 -3.05 12.72
C ALA A 148 -0.01 -2.28 13.06
N GLY A 149 -0.16 -1.04 13.56
CA GLY A 149 0.96 -0.15 13.90
C GLY A 149 1.63 0.56 12.70
N ARG A 150 1.29 0.19 11.46
CA ARG A 150 1.87 0.74 10.23
C ARG A 150 0.96 1.79 9.58
N MET A 151 1.54 2.59 8.70
CA MET A 151 0.83 3.58 7.89
C MET A 151 0.39 2.94 6.58
N LEU A 152 -0.88 3.07 6.22
CA LEU A 152 -1.42 2.67 4.92
C LEU A 152 -1.20 3.81 3.93
N TYR A 153 -0.39 3.58 2.90
CA TYR A 153 -0.15 4.55 1.83
C TYR A 153 -1.11 4.29 0.67
N VAL A 154 -1.83 5.33 0.24
CA VAL A 154 -2.75 5.29 -0.90
C VAL A 154 -2.10 5.98 -2.07
N ILE A 155 -1.68 5.20 -3.07
CA ILE A 155 -0.92 5.68 -4.24
C ILE A 155 -1.86 5.69 -5.44
N GLN A 156 -2.05 6.88 -6.03
CA GLN A 156 -2.84 7.06 -7.25
C GLN A 156 -1.87 7.11 -8.44
N LEU A 157 -1.99 6.15 -9.35
CA LEU A 157 -1.14 6.02 -10.53
C LEU A 157 -2.00 6.09 -11.78
N VAL A 158 -1.49 6.81 -12.79
CA VAL A 158 -2.05 6.81 -14.14
C VAL A 158 -1.06 6.07 -15.04
N HIS A 159 -1.52 5.04 -15.72
CA HIS A 159 -0.75 4.38 -16.78
C HIS A 159 -1.22 4.95 -18.12
N HIS A 160 -0.29 5.54 -18.87
CA HIS A 160 -0.53 6.00 -20.24
C HIS A 160 -0.48 4.85 -21.25
#